data_AF-A0A919AVK1-F1
#
_entry.id   AF-A0A919AVK1-F1
#
_cell.length_a   1.000
_cell.length_b   1.000
_cell.length_c   1.000
_cell.angle_alpha   90.00
_cell.angle_beta   90.00
_cell.angle_gamma   90.00
#
_symmetry.space_group_name_H-M   'P 1'
#
loop_
_entity.id
_entity.type
_entity.pdbx_description
1 polymer ?
#
loop_
_entity_poly.entity_id
_entity_poly.type
_entity_poly.pdbx_seq_one_letter_code
_entity_poly.pdbx_strand_id
1 'polypeptide(L)'
;MEIGLDWIDYDPEACRVCDEWVHADERKYGRTLCPVCGPAVRQAKRFRLPIERVNAILRVQNDYCPLCGEGPGDDAAEGPIWWQIDHDHNCCTGCPRCVRGLLCKPCNTRLGGYEKQLRQLRLRWSVPKVDAYLAAPPAQSAHARKLHPDDLGWARVRYTSLTGRTLTWERPE
;
A
#
# COMPACT_ATOMS: atom_id res chain seq x y z
N MET A 1 47.95 -22.20 15.36
CA MET A 1 46.54 -22.58 15.19
C MET A 1 45.76 -21.29 15.22
N GLU A 2 45.72 -20.59 14.09
CA GLU A 2 44.97 -19.35 13.94
C GLU A 2 43.58 -19.72 13.47
N ILE A 3 42.58 -19.41 14.28
CA ILE A 3 41.17 -19.50 13.91
C ILE A 3 40.89 -18.37 12.91
N GLY A 4 40.93 -18.68 11.62
CA GLY A 4 40.46 -17.78 10.58
C GLY A 4 38.97 -17.51 10.80
N LEU A 5 38.65 -16.29 11.25
CA LEU A 5 37.29 -15.78 11.20
C LEU A 5 36.98 -15.52 9.73
N ASP A 6 36.27 -16.47 9.13
CA ASP A 6 35.70 -16.37 7.80
C ASP A 6 34.62 -15.28 7.86
N TRP A 7 35.00 -14.04 7.53
CA TRP A 7 34.06 -12.95 7.35
C TRP A 7 33.27 -13.27 6.09
N ILE A 8 32.13 -13.96 6.25
CA ILE A 8 31.14 -14.09 5.19
C ILE A 8 30.74 -12.67 4.80
N ASP A 9 31.19 -12.25 3.63
CA ASP A 9 30.88 -10.98 3.00
C ASP A 9 29.38 -11.00 2.65
N TYR A 10 28.55 -10.64 3.63
CA TYR A 10 27.10 -10.69 3.50
C TYR A 10 26.65 -9.37 2.87
N ASP A 11 26.74 -9.30 1.55
CA ASP A 11 26.34 -8.13 0.77
C ASP A 11 24.86 -7.78 1.07
N PRO A 12 24.58 -6.63 1.71
CA PRO A 12 23.21 -6.23 1.99
C PRO A 12 22.52 -5.90 0.65
N GLU A 13 21.40 -6.57 0.34
CA GLU A 13 20.63 -6.28 -0.88
C GLU A 13 19.56 -5.24 -0.55
N ALA A 14 19.41 -4.23 -1.42
CA ALA A 14 18.37 -3.22 -1.28
C ALA A 14 16.96 -3.84 -1.42
N CYS A 15 16.02 -3.37 -0.61
CA CYS A 15 14.62 -3.77 -0.69
C CYS A 15 14.05 -3.36 -2.05
N ARG A 16 13.60 -4.31 -2.86
CA ARG A 16 13.10 -4.03 -4.22
C ARG A 16 11.85 -3.12 -4.30
N VAL A 17 11.28 -2.76 -3.16
CA VAL A 17 10.06 -1.95 -3.03
C VAL A 17 10.35 -0.52 -2.57
N CYS A 18 11.32 -0.32 -1.67
CA CYS A 18 11.61 0.99 -1.10
C CYS A 18 13.09 1.37 -1.15
N ASP A 19 13.93 0.54 -1.74
CA ASP A 19 15.38 0.69 -1.88
C ASP A 19 16.18 0.80 -0.58
N GLU A 20 15.52 0.60 0.56
CA GLU A 20 16.20 0.56 1.85
C GLU A 20 17.09 -0.67 1.97
N TRP A 21 18.28 -0.48 2.52
CA TRP A 21 19.20 -1.55 2.83
C TRP A 21 18.57 -2.51 3.84
N VAL A 22 18.65 -3.82 3.58
CA VAL A 22 18.11 -4.84 4.46
C VAL A 22 19.26 -5.63 5.07
N HIS A 23 19.43 -5.52 6.39
CA HIS A 23 20.43 -6.31 7.10
C HIS A 23 20.09 -7.80 7.02
N ALA A 24 21.14 -8.62 6.94
CA ALA A 24 21.09 -10.08 6.77
C ALA A 24 20.15 -10.79 7.75
N ASP A 25 20.21 -10.40 9.00
CA ASP A 25 19.50 -10.92 10.16
C ASP A 25 18.04 -10.46 10.23
N GLU A 26 17.72 -9.35 9.57
CA GLU A 26 16.35 -8.82 9.46
C GLU A 26 15.56 -9.44 8.29
N ARG A 27 16.21 -10.28 7.47
CA ARG A 27 15.59 -10.92 6.29
C ARG A 27 14.55 -11.98 6.69
N LYS A 28 13.32 -11.54 6.93
CA LYS A 28 12.15 -12.44 6.94
C LYS A 28 11.64 -12.70 5.52
N TYR A 29 11.42 -13.97 5.17
CA TYR A 29 10.69 -14.45 3.96
C TYR A 29 11.37 -14.31 2.58
N GLY A 30 12.68 -14.53 2.48
CA GLY A 30 13.34 -14.65 1.17
C GLY A 30 13.81 -13.31 0.59
N ARG A 31 14.98 -12.89 1.10
CA ARG A 31 16.07 -12.09 0.52
C ARG A 31 15.83 -10.73 -0.18
N THR A 32 14.64 -10.31 -0.63
CA THR A 32 14.50 -9.04 -1.41
C THR A 32 13.54 -7.99 -0.84
N LEU A 33 12.96 -8.22 0.35
CA LEU A 33 11.98 -7.31 0.97
C LEU A 33 12.35 -7.03 2.43
N CYS A 34 12.30 -5.76 2.84
CA CYS A 34 12.46 -5.38 4.23
C CYS A 34 11.25 -5.82 5.10
N PRO A 35 11.39 -5.91 6.43
CA PRO A 35 10.33 -6.29 7.36
C PRO A 35 9.04 -5.49 7.22
N VAL A 36 9.18 -4.25 6.74
CA VAL A 36 8.11 -3.29 6.54
C VAL A 36 7.35 -3.52 5.23
N CYS A 37 8.07 -3.64 4.11
CA CYS A 37 7.45 -3.80 2.80
C CYS A 37 6.86 -5.20 2.61
N GLY A 38 7.44 -6.22 3.25
CA GLY A 38 6.97 -7.60 3.17
C GLY A 38 5.47 -7.79 3.44
N PRO A 39 4.94 -7.37 4.60
CA PRO A 39 3.52 -7.44 4.94
C PRO A 39 2.59 -6.82 3.89
N ALA A 40 2.93 -5.64 3.38
CA ALA A 40 2.08 -4.94 2.44
C ALA A 40 2.17 -5.53 1.02
N VAL A 41 3.34 -6.02 0.58
CA VAL A 41 3.43 -6.85 -0.64
C VAL A 41 2.56 -8.10 -0.52
N ARG A 42 2.55 -8.76 0.64
CA ARG A 42 1.65 -9.91 0.88
C ARG A 42 0.18 -9.50 0.82
N GLN A 43 -0.18 -8.35 1.38
CA GLN A 43 -1.54 -7.82 1.29
C GLN A 43 -1.94 -7.59 -0.18
N ALA A 44 -1.13 -6.88 -0.97
CA ALA A 44 -1.38 -6.62 -2.38
C ALA A 44 -1.47 -7.89 -3.23
N LYS A 45 -0.64 -8.90 -2.92
CA LYS A 45 -0.66 -10.21 -3.59
C LYS A 45 -2.01 -10.91 -3.45
N ARG A 46 -2.74 -10.76 -2.33
CA ARG A 46 -4.09 -11.30 -2.15
C ARG A 46 -5.08 -10.77 -3.21
N PHE A 47 -4.87 -9.54 -3.67
CA PHE A 47 -5.69 -8.89 -4.69
C PHE A 47 -5.10 -9.01 -6.10
N ARG A 48 -3.97 -9.71 -6.26
CA ARG A 48 -3.19 -9.80 -7.51
C ARG A 48 -2.81 -8.40 -8.03
N LEU A 49 -2.52 -7.48 -7.13
CA LEU A 49 -2.02 -6.15 -7.47
C LEU A 49 -0.49 -6.14 -7.41
N PRO A 50 0.20 -5.97 -8.55
CA PRO A 50 1.62 -5.68 -8.53
C PRO A 50 1.86 -4.21 -8.11
N ILE A 51 3.09 -3.84 -7.78
CA ILE A 51 3.40 -2.55 -7.14
C ILE A 51 3.03 -1.36 -8.02
N GLU A 52 3.24 -1.48 -9.33
CA GLU A 52 2.87 -0.48 -10.32
C GLU A 52 1.37 -0.20 -10.34
N ARG A 53 0.53 -1.20 -10.03
CA ARG A 53 -0.91 -1.00 -9.90
C ARG A 53 -1.29 -0.30 -8.61
N VAL A 54 -0.61 -0.63 -7.52
CA VAL A 54 -0.77 0.08 -6.23
C VAL A 54 -0.37 1.55 -6.42
N ASN A 55 0.74 1.80 -7.10
CA ASN A 55 1.23 3.13 -7.44
C ASN A 55 0.20 3.90 -8.29
N ALA A 56 -0.32 3.31 -9.37
CA ALA A 56 -1.31 3.98 -10.21
C ALA A 56 -2.59 4.39 -9.44
N ILE A 57 -3.02 3.60 -8.46
CA ILE A 57 -4.14 3.96 -7.58
C ILE A 57 -3.76 5.16 -6.70
N LEU A 58 -2.59 5.11 -6.07
CA LEU A 58 -2.10 6.20 -5.23
C LEU A 58 -1.90 7.50 -5.99
N ARG A 59 -1.47 7.43 -7.26
CA ARG A 59 -1.39 8.59 -8.18
C ARG A 59 -2.71 9.29 -8.34
N VAL A 60 -3.77 8.54 -8.64
CA VAL A 60 -5.10 9.13 -8.76
C VAL A 60 -5.62 9.66 -7.43
N GLN A 61 -5.19 9.07 -6.31
CA GLN A 61 -5.53 9.53 -4.97
C GLN A 61 -4.62 10.66 -4.43
N ASN A 62 -3.63 11.12 -5.20
CA ASN A 62 -2.59 12.06 -4.77
C ASN A 62 -1.85 11.62 -3.49
N ASP A 63 -1.70 10.31 -3.28
CA ASP A 63 -1.06 9.73 -2.09
C ASP A 63 -1.81 10.01 -0.77
N TYR A 64 -3.11 10.31 -0.84
CA TYR A 64 -3.98 10.51 0.33
C TYR A 64 -5.15 9.53 0.36
N CYS A 65 -5.71 9.33 1.55
CA CYS A 65 -6.96 8.62 1.73
C CYS A 65 -8.09 9.44 1.07
N PRO A 66 -8.82 8.92 0.07
CA PRO A 66 -9.89 9.66 -0.60
C PRO A 66 -11.07 9.98 0.33
N LEU A 67 -11.17 9.33 1.49
CA LEU A 67 -12.25 9.55 2.47
C LEU A 67 -11.92 10.63 3.52
N CYS A 68 -10.71 10.65 4.09
CA CYS A 68 -10.36 11.66 5.10
C CYS A 68 -9.39 12.74 4.60
N GLY A 69 -8.65 12.50 3.52
CA GLY A 69 -7.59 13.40 3.04
C GLY A 69 -6.26 13.25 3.79
N GLU A 70 -6.15 12.30 4.70
CA GLU A 70 -4.92 12.02 5.45
C GLU A 70 -4.05 10.98 4.75
N GLY A 71 -2.77 10.96 5.08
CA GLY A 71 -1.85 9.89 4.67
C GLY A 71 -2.22 8.53 5.29
N PRO A 72 -1.37 7.50 5.12
CA PRO A 72 -1.64 6.16 5.65
C PRO A 72 -1.72 6.13 7.20
N GLY A 73 -1.20 7.16 7.88
CA GLY A 73 -1.24 7.36 9.34
C GLY A 73 -0.03 6.72 10.05
N ASP A 74 0.27 7.21 11.26
CA ASP A 74 1.47 6.85 12.02
C ASP A 74 1.29 5.59 12.91
N ASP A 75 0.05 5.22 13.25
CA ASP A 75 -0.29 4.10 14.18
C ASP A 75 -0.18 2.71 13.56
N ALA A 76 0.66 2.59 12.55
CA ALA A 76 0.54 1.63 11.49
C ALA A 76 1.88 0.98 11.16
N ALA A 77 2.57 0.47 12.19
CA ALA A 77 3.81 -0.30 12.09
C ALA A 77 4.70 0.12 10.92
N GLU A 78 5.29 1.31 11.05
CA GLU A 78 6.60 1.63 10.50
C GLU A 78 6.84 1.23 9.05
N GLY A 79 6.07 1.78 8.09
CA GLY A 79 6.63 2.25 6.82
C GLY A 79 5.76 2.09 5.57
N PRO A 80 6.33 2.05 4.35
CA PRO A 80 5.78 2.87 3.27
C PRO A 80 4.37 2.49 2.77
N ILE A 81 4.02 1.20 2.76
CA ILE A 81 2.87 0.71 1.99
C ILE A 81 1.69 0.26 2.84
N TRP A 82 1.48 0.83 4.03
CA TRP A 82 0.46 0.38 4.99
C TRP A 82 -0.99 0.82 4.73
N TRP A 83 -1.26 1.25 3.50
CA TRP A 83 -2.60 1.43 3.00
C TRP A 83 -3.42 0.14 3.15
N GLN A 84 -4.67 0.27 3.56
CA GLN A 84 -5.62 -0.83 3.49
C GLN A 84 -6.18 -0.88 2.07
N ILE A 85 -6.04 -2.02 1.41
CA ILE A 85 -6.69 -2.27 0.13
C ILE A 85 -8.18 -2.48 0.37
N ASP A 86 -8.96 -1.44 0.10
CA ASP A 86 -10.40 -1.50 0.16
C ASP A 86 -10.97 -2.14 -1.10
N HIS A 87 -11.98 -2.98 -0.92
CA HIS A 87 -12.60 -3.72 -2.00
C HIS A 87 -14.08 -3.99 -1.77
N ASP A 88 -14.81 -4.19 -2.86
CA ASP A 88 -16.21 -4.56 -2.84
C ASP A 88 -16.39 -6.00 -2.34
N HIS A 89 -16.97 -6.12 -1.14
CA HIS A 89 -17.28 -7.39 -0.49
C HIS A 89 -18.45 -8.15 -1.14
N ASN A 90 -19.23 -7.53 -2.02
CA ASN A 90 -20.25 -8.23 -2.82
C ASN A 90 -19.64 -8.96 -4.01
N CYS A 91 -18.42 -8.62 -4.43
CA CYS A 91 -17.76 -9.23 -5.57
C CYS A 91 -17.07 -10.56 -5.21
N CYS A 92 -16.10 -10.53 -4.30
CA CYS A 92 -15.32 -11.71 -3.88
C CYS A 92 -14.41 -11.40 -2.68
N THR A 93 -13.68 -12.41 -2.17
CA THR A 93 -12.70 -12.28 -1.07
C THR A 93 -11.35 -11.67 -1.47
N GLY A 94 -11.17 -11.31 -2.75
CA GLY A 94 -10.01 -10.61 -3.30
C GLY A 94 -9.77 -10.87 -4.80
N CYS A 95 -9.87 -9.82 -5.62
CA CYS A 95 -9.42 -9.82 -7.02
C CYS A 95 -9.11 -8.39 -7.50
N PRO A 96 -8.41 -8.20 -8.63
CA PRO A 96 -8.10 -6.86 -9.13
C PRO A 96 -9.33 -6.00 -9.43
N ARG A 97 -10.46 -6.62 -9.80
CA ARG A 97 -11.68 -5.92 -10.22
C ARG A 97 -12.49 -5.37 -9.05
N CYS A 98 -12.38 -5.97 -7.86
CA CYS A 98 -13.15 -5.52 -6.70
C CYS A 98 -12.45 -4.40 -5.93
N VAL A 99 -11.17 -4.14 -6.20
CA VAL A 99 -10.44 -3.06 -5.51
C VAL A 99 -11.07 -1.72 -5.86
N ARG A 100 -11.32 -0.93 -4.82
CA ARG A 100 -11.91 0.41 -4.92
C ARG A 100 -10.86 1.49 -4.75
N GLY A 101 -9.93 1.30 -3.81
CA GLY A 101 -8.90 2.28 -3.50
C GLY A 101 -8.02 1.83 -2.35
N LEU A 102 -7.10 2.72 -1.98
CA LEU A 102 -6.20 2.57 -0.85
C LEU A 102 -6.62 3.54 0.26
N LEU A 103 -7.01 3.01 1.41
CA LEU A 103 -7.57 3.78 2.52
C LEU A 103 -6.66 3.72 3.75
N CYS A 104 -6.65 4.76 4.56
CA CYS A 104 -6.07 4.66 5.90
C CYS A 104 -6.89 3.66 6.74
N LYS A 105 -6.27 3.04 7.74
CA LYS A 105 -6.92 2.01 8.57
C LYS A 105 -8.24 2.48 9.21
N PRO A 106 -8.32 3.69 9.82
CA PRO A 106 -9.57 4.18 10.40
C PRO A 106 -10.71 4.29 9.37
N CYS A 107 -10.43 4.83 8.19
CA CYS A 107 -11.43 4.97 7.12
C CYS A 107 -11.90 3.62 6.59
N ASN A 108 -10.97 2.67 6.37
CA ASN A 108 -11.31 1.32 5.90
C ASN A 108 -12.24 0.59 6.89
N THR A 109 -11.92 0.65 8.19
CA THR A 109 -12.76 0.04 9.23
C THR A 109 -14.14 0.68 9.31
N ARG A 110 -14.23 2.01 9.27
CA ARG A 110 -15.50 2.75 9.31
C ARG A 110 -16.35 2.45 8.07
N LEU A 111 -15.74 2.36 6.89
CA LEU A 111 -16.42 2.02 5.64
C LEU A 111 -17.08 0.64 5.73
N GLY A 112 -16.39 -0.37 6.26
CA GLY A 112 -16.98 -1.70 6.46
C GLY A 112 -18.24 -1.68 7.35
N GLY A 113 -18.27 -0.81 8.37
CA GLY A 113 -19.44 -0.56 9.20
C GLY A 113 -20.58 0.12 8.43
N TYR A 114 -20.27 1.14 7.64
CA TYR A 114 -21.22 1.84 6.77
C TYR A 114 -21.87 0.88 5.78
N GLU A 115 -21.08 0.08 5.07
CA GLU A 115 -21.58 -0.90 4.10
C GLU A 115 -22.44 -1.98 4.76
N LYS A 116 -22.09 -2.41 5.97
CA LYS A 116 -22.89 -3.36 6.74
C LYS A 116 -24.27 -2.78 7.05
N GLN A 117 -24.35 -1.51 7.47
CA GLN A 117 -25.62 -0.83 7.71
C GLN A 117 -26.41 -0.63 6.42
N LEU A 118 -25.74 -0.24 5.33
CA LEU A 118 -26.35 -0.08 4.01
C LEU A 118 -26.99 -1.39 3.53
N ARG A 119 -26.27 -2.51 3.55
CA ARG A 119 -26.80 -3.84 3.18
C ARG A 119 -27.96 -4.29 4.07
N GLN A 120 -27.99 -3.87 5.32
CA GLN A 120 -29.05 -4.20 6.27
C GLN A 120 -30.24 -3.24 6.21
N LEU A 121 -30.23 -2.24 5.32
CA LEU A 121 -31.21 -1.16 5.24
C LEU A 121 -31.36 -0.41 6.59
N ARG A 122 -30.25 -0.31 7.32
CA ARG A 122 -30.16 0.35 8.64
C ARG A 122 -29.43 1.69 8.58
N LEU A 123 -29.10 2.16 7.39
CA LEU A 123 -28.41 3.43 7.22
C LEU A 123 -29.36 4.58 7.61
N ARG A 124 -28.99 5.34 8.64
CA ARG A 124 -29.79 6.46 9.14
C ARG A 124 -29.56 7.76 8.37
N TRP A 125 -28.35 7.96 7.87
CA TRP A 125 -27.95 9.11 7.07
C TRP A 125 -26.87 8.70 6.07
N SER A 126 -26.93 9.26 4.87
CA SER A 126 -25.88 9.15 3.88
C SER A 126 -24.67 9.99 4.30
N VAL A 127 -23.48 9.54 3.88
CA VAL A 127 -22.25 10.32 4.01
C VAL A 127 -21.79 10.62 2.59
N PRO A 128 -22.03 11.84 2.05
CA PRO A 128 -21.84 12.13 0.62
C PRO A 128 -20.46 11.76 0.09
N LYS A 129 -19.41 11.93 0.90
CA LYS A 129 -18.03 11.57 0.53
C LYS A 129 -17.82 10.06 0.43
N VAL A 130 -18.47 9.28 1.29
CA VAL A 130 -18.47 7.81 1.21
C VAL A 130 -19.26 7.36 -0.01
N ASP A 131 -20.44 7.93 -0.25
CA ASP A 131 -21.27 7.56 -1.40
C ASP A 131 -20.56 7.87 -2.72
N ALA A 132 -19.91 9.04 -2.82
CA ALA A 132 -19.11 9.40 -3.99
C ALA A 132 -17.94 8.42 -4.21
N TYR A 133 -17.24 8.03 -3.14
CA TYR A 133 -16.17 7.03 -3.21
C TYR A 133 -16.69 5.65 -3.67
N LEU A 134 -17.86 5.23 -3.16
CA LEU A 134 -18.48 3.96 -3.55
C LEU A 134 -18.97 3.97 -5.01
N ALA A 135 -19.49 5.11 -5.48
CA ALA A 135 -20.02 5.26 -6.84
C ALA A 135 -18.90 5.41 -7.90
N ALA A 136 -17.80 6.09 -7.55
CA ALA A 136 -16.69 6.38 -8.46
C ALA A 136 -15.34 6.04 -7.81
N PRO A 137 -15.05 4.75 -7.55
CA PRO A 137 -13.86 4.34 -6.83
C PRO A 137 -12.56 4.65 -7.61
N PRO A 138 -11.52 5.22 -6.97
CA PRO A 138 -10.27 5.63 -7.62
C PRO A 138 -9.61 4.53 -8.46
N ALA A 139 -9.57 3.30 -7.95
CA ALA A 139 -8.92 2.17 -8.62
C ALA A 139 -9.62 1.74 -9.92
N GLN A 140 -10.88 2.13 -10.11
CA GLN A 140 -11.65 1.82 -11.32
C GLN A 140 -11.65 2.97 -12.34
N SER A 141 -11.06 4.11 -12.00
CA SER A 141 -10.93 5.24 -12.93
C SER A 141 -10.08 4.88 -14.16
N ALA A 142 -10.34 5.54 -15.29
CA ALA A 142 -9.53 5.36 -16.50
C ALA A 142 -8.04 5.71 -16.24
N HIS A 143 -7.79 6.71 -15.39
CA HIS A 143 -6.45 7.17 -15.03
C HIS A 143 -5.65 6.17 -14.19
N ALA A 144 -6.31 5.39 -13.32
CA ALA A 144 -5.64 4.34 -12.54
C ALA A 144 -5.44 3.05 -13.37
N ARG A 145 -6.31 2.81 -14.36
CA ARG A 145 -6.19 1.64 -15.27
C ARG A 145 -5.04 1.77 -16.26
N LYS A 146 -4.64 3.00 -16.61
CA LYS A 146 -3.46 3.26 -17.43
C LYS A 146 -2.23 3.45 -16.53
N LEU A 147 -1.21 2.62 -16.72
CA LEU A 147 0.08 2.81 -16.06
C LEU A 147 0.82 3.98 -16.73
N HIS A 148 1.48 4.79 -15.91
CA HIS A 148 2.40 5.85 -16.32
C HIS A 148 3.84 5.46 -15.96
N PRO A 149 4.86 6.07 -16.59
CA PRO A 149 6.25 5.86 -16.20
C PRO A 149 6.49 6.05 -14.70
N ASP A 150 5.85 7.04 -14.07
CA ASP A 150 5.94 7.33 -12.64
C ASP A 150 5.32 6.24 -11.73
N ASP A 151 4.55 5.31 -12.31
CA ASP A 151 4.05 4.15 -11.59
C ASP A 151 5.07 3.00 -11.57
N LEU A 152 6.06 3.03 -12.48
CA LEU A 152 7.07 2.01 -12.66
C LEU A 152 8.28 2.27 -11.74
N GLY A 153 8.45 1.45 -10.72
CA GLY A 153 9.62 1.56 -9.84
C GLY A 153 9.28 1.24 -8.39
N TRP A 154 9.83 2.03 -7.49
CA TRP A 154 9.61 1.89 -6.06
C TRP A 154 8.20 2.27 -5.66
N ALA A 155 7.82 1.88 -4.44
CA ALA A 155 6.53 2.21 -3.88
C ALA A 155 6.35 3.72 -3.75
N ARG A 156 5.19 4.22 -4.18
CA ARG A 156 4.74 5.57 -3.89
C ARG A 156 4.57 5.75 -2.38
N VAL A 157 5.31 6.70 -1.80
CA VAL A 157 5.10 7.12 -0.41
C VAL A 157 5.40 8.56 -0.09
N ARG A 158 4.58 9.09 0.81
CA ARG A 158 4.80 10.38 1.46
C ARG A 158 5.33 10.13 2.86
N TYR A 159 6.66 10.10 2.99
CA TYR A 159 7.41 10.22 4.24
C TYR A 159 7.25 9.07 5.24
N THR A 160 8.37 8.46 5.64
CA THR A 160 8.42 7.68 6.88
C THR A 160 9.36 8.38 7.86
N SER A 161 8.90 8.60 9.08
CA SER A 161 9.69 9.21 10.16
C SER A 161 10.95 8.42 10.51
N LEU A 162 10.99 7.12 10.18
CA LEU A 162 12.11 6.21 10.46
C LEU A 162 13.23 6.25 9.43
N THR A 163 12.91 6.52 8.16
CA THR A 163 13.93 6.63 7.11
C THR A 163 14.40 8.07 6.92
N GLY A 164 13.62 9.05 7.41
CA GLY A 164 13.85 10.47 7.15
C GLY A 164 13.76 10.83 5.66
N ARG A 165 13.22 9.94 4.81
CA ARG A 165 13.18 10.10 3.36
C ARG A 165 11.78 10.41 2.87
N THR A 166 11.76 11.34 1.92
CA THR A 166 10.66 11.47 0.97
C THR A 166 11.04 10.62 -0.24
N LEU A 167 10.41 9.46 -0.46
CA LEU A 167 10.58 8.76 -1.74
C LEU A 167 9.70 9.47 -2.77
N THR A 168 10.20 10.60 -3.26
CA THR A 168 9.64 11.29 -4.41
C THR A 168 10.17 10.64 -5.68
N TRP A 169 9.26 9.98 -6.41
CA TRP A 169 9.10 9.91 -7.87
C TRP A 169 10.27 9.51 -8.78
N GLU A 170 11.52 9.77 -8.44
CA GLU A 170 12.64 9.66 -9.36
C GLU A 170 13.53 8.48 -8.97
N ARG A 171 13.71 7.54 -9.90
CA ARG A 171 14.85 6.63 -9.86
C ARG A 171 16.11 7.50 -9.88
N PRO A 172 17.07 7.31 -8.96
CA PRO A 172 18.42 7.79 -9.19
C PRO A 172 18.90 7.18 -10.51
N GLU A 173 19.38 8.03 -11.39
CA GLU A 173 20.00 7.67 -12.66
C GLU A 173 21.30 6.88 -12.46
#